data_AF-A0A0U0W9I2-F1
#
_entry.id   AF-A0A0U0W9I2-F1
#
_cell.length_a   1.000
_cell.length_b   1.000
_cell.length_c   1.000
_cell.angle_alpha   90.00
_cell.angle_beta   90.00
_cell.angle_gamma   90.00
#
_symmetry.space_group_name_H-M   'P 1'
#
loop_
_entity.id
_entity.type
_entity.pdbx_description
1 polymer ?
#
loop_
_entity_poly.entity_id
_entity_poly.type
_entity_poly.pdbx_seq_one_letter_code
_entity_poly.pdbx_strand_id
1 'polypeptide(L)'
;MPPAIFDAGEDTVEWTVEVAGAAVLAGIRVAIIGPARPAGIAVHLRSGTFSGDATLDADGGAVVPLVDDQRRALTESAAWAHDWSATSVTVGAPLSGAPESPEARERVRRWARARLDRPADDAFLAEIVAAEATY
;
A
#
# COMPACT_ATOMS: atom_id res chain seq x y z
N MET A 1 -12.47 10.04 16.38
CA MET A 1 -11.83 10.33 15.09
C MET A 1 -11.25 9.03 14.57
N PRO A 2 -11.67 8.50 13.41
CA PRO A 2 -10.95 7.39 12.79
C PRO A 2 -9.55 7.87 12.37
N PRO A 3 -8.51 7.01 12.37
CA PRO A 3 -7.17 7.39 11.94
C PRO A 3 -7.10 7.60 10.41
N ALA A 4 -6.03 8.28 9.99
CA ALA A 4 -5.76 8.86 8.67
C ALA A 4 -6.12 7.99 7.44
N ILE A 5 -6.53 8.65 6.35
CA ILE A 5 -6.92 8.02 5.08
C ILE A 5 -5.65 7.75 4.26
N PHE A 6 -5.16 6.51 4.33
CA PHE A 6 -4.28 5.94 3.32
C PHE A 6 -5.04 5.83 2.00
N ASP A 7 -4.44 6.26 0.89
CA ASP A 7 -4.97 5.95 -0.44
C ASP A 7 -4.66 4.50 -0.79
N ALA A 8 -5.66 3.63 -0.61
CA ALA A 8 -5.57 2.21 -0.96
C ALA A 8 -5.82 1.93 -2.45
N GLY A 9 -5.66 2.93 -3.33
CA GLY A 9 -5.66 2.76 -4.77
C GLY A 9 -4.57 1.78 -5.26
N GLU A 10 -4.71 1.28 -6.48
CA GLU A 10 -3.60 0.56 -7.12
C GLU A 10 -2.44 1.52 -7.36
N ASP A 11 -1.20 1.00 -7.35
CA ASP A 11 0.01 1.75 -7.70
C ASP A 11 0.28 2.99 -6.83
N THR A 12 -0.24 3.00 -5.61
CA THR A 12 -0.07 4.07 -4.62
C THR A 12 1.12 3.83 -3.68
N VAL A 13 1.80 2.68 -3.81
CA VAL A 13 2.93 2.29 -2.99
C VAL A 13 4.14 2.04 -3.89
N GLU A 14 5.17 2.86 -3.72
CA GLU A 14 6.47 2.69 -4.34
C GLU A 14 7.44 2.12 -3.30
N TRP A 15 8.35 1.25 -3.74
CA TRP A 15 9.42 0.76 -2.89
C TRP A 15 10.71 0.54 -3.68
N THR A 16 11.83 0.70 -2.98
CA THR A 16 13.18 0.44 -3.49
C THR A 16 13.99 -0.28 -2.42
N VAL A 17 14.95 -1.10 -2.84
CA VAL A 17 15.96 -1.66 -1.94
C VAL A 17 17.25 -0.86 -2.12
N GLU A 18 17.80 -0.38 -1.01
CA GLU A 18 18.96 0.49 -0.96
C GLU A 18 20.00 -0.06 0.01
N VAL A 19 21.28 0.17 -0.30
CA VAL A 19 22.41 -0.18 0.57
C VAL A 19 22.94 1.11 1.19
N ALA A 20 22.78 1.25 2.50
CA ALA A 20 23.25 2.38 3.28
C ALA A 20 24.41 1.94 4.18
N GLY A 21 25.64 2.08 3.68
CA GLY A 21 26.82 1.55 4.35
C GLY A 21 26.81 0.02 4.39
N ALA A 22 26.78 -0.57 5.59
CA ALA A 22 26.71 -2.03 5.76
C ALA A 22 25.27 -2.57 5.90
N ALA A 23 24.26 -1.69 5.93
CA ALA A 23 22.86 -2.06 6.10
C ALA A 23 22.13 -2.08 4.76
N VAL A 24 21.29 -3.08 4.55
CA VAL A 24 20.32 -3.11 3.45
C VAL A 24 18.96 -2.70 3.99
N LEU A 25 18.38 -1.69 3.37
CA LEU A 25 17.12 -1.07 3.76
C LEU A 25 16.15 -1.11 2.58
N ALA A 26 14.85 -1.13 2.85
CA ALA A 26 13.85 -0.79 1.85
C ALA A 26 13.26 0.59 2.14
N GLY A 27 13.34 1.48 1.15
CA GLY A 27 12.62 2.74 1.15
C GLY A 27 11.21 2.51 0.63
N ILE A 28 10.20 2.99 1.35
CA ILE A 28 8.79 2.87 0.97
C ILE A 28 8.20 4.27 0.92
N ARG A 29 7.44 4.55 -0.14
CA ARG A 29 6.66 5.78 -0.29
C ARG A 29 5.22 5.44 -0.62
N VAL A 30 4.32 6.16 0.03
CA VAL A 30 2.89 5.97 -0.09
C VAL A 30 2.24 7.27 -0.56
N ALA A 31 1.33 7.19 -1.53
CA ALA A 31 0.49 8.32 -1.92
C ALA A 31 -0.50 8.68 -0.79
N ILE A 32 -0.65 9.98 -0.51
CA ILE A 32 -1.53 10.50 0.55
C ILE A 32 -2.61 11.35 -0.08
N ILE A 33 -3.86 11.14 0.33
CA ILE A 33 -4.99 12.00 -0.01
C ILE A 33 -5.52 12.70 1.24
N GLY A 34 -5.68 14.02 1.15
CA GLY A 34 -6.31 14.84 2.18
C GLY A 34 -5.33 15.39 3.23
N PRO A 35 -5.85 16.18 4.19
CA PRO A 35 -5.03 16.94 5.13
C PRO A 35 -4.50 16.13 6.33
N ALA A 36 -4.93 14.87 6.47
CA ALA A 36 -4.53 14.01 7.58
C ALA A 36 -3.13 13.42 7.35
N ARG A 37 -2.33 13.33 8.41
CA ARG A 37 -0.96 12.78 8.35
C ARG A 37 -0.95 11.29 8.68
N PRO A 38 -0.30 10.41 7.88
CA PRO A 38 -0.33 8.95 8.05
C PRO A 38 0.65 8.41 9.12
N ALA A 39 1.21 9.29 9.96
CA ALA A 39 2.26 8.91 10.91
C ALA A 39 1.81 7.77 11.84
N GLY A 40 2.66 6.75 11.98
CA GLY A 40 2.44 5.61 12.89
C GLY A 40 1.68 4.44 12.28
N ILE A 41 1.27 4.51 11.00
CA ILE A 41 0.69 3.36 10.30
C ILE A 41 1.79 2.31 10.06
N ALA A 42 1.55 1.07 10.47
CA ALA A 42 2.51 -0.02 10.30
C ALA A 42 2.77 -0.32 8.82
N VAL A 43 4.00 -0.66 8.47
CA VAL A 43 4.41 -1.09 7.13
C VAL A 43 5.21 -2.37 7.26
N HIS A 44 4.84 -3.37 6.48
CA HIS A 44 5.53 -4.66 6.41
C HIS A 44 5.96 -4.92 4.97
N LEU A 45 7.23 -5.25 4.77
CA LEU A 45 7.75 -5.73 3.49
C LEU A 45 8.14 -7.19 3.62
N ARG A 46 7.80 -7.99 2.61
CA ARG A 46 8.25 -9.39 2.50
C ARG A 46 8.64 -9.73 1.06
N SER A 47 9.78 -10.39 0.92
CA SER A 47 10.27 -10.93 -0.35
C SER A 47 11.01 -12.24 -0.08
N GLY A 48 10.37 -13.38 -0.38
CA GLY A 48 10.90 -14.70 -0.02
C GLY A 48 11.15 -14.85 1.49
N THR A 49 12.40 -15.14 1.86
CA THR A 49 12.88 -15.28 3.26
C THR A 49 13.30 -13.96 3.89
N PHE A 50 13.18 -12.84 3.17
CA PHE A 50 13.52 -11.53 3.69
C PHE A 50 12.26 -10.74 4.03
N SER A 51 12.31 -10.06 5.16
CA SER A 51 11.21 -9.21 5.61
C SER A 51 11.70 -8.04 6.45
N GLY A 52 10.80 -7.11 6.73
CA GLY A 52 11.05 -6.06 7.70
C GLY A 52 9.78 -5.28 8.03
N ASP A 53 9.84 -4.59 9.17
CA ASP A 53 8.75 -3.81 9.72
C ASP A 53 9.21 -2.37 9.98
N ALA A 54 8.33 -1.42 9.69
CA ALA A 54 8.51 -0.02 10.04
C ALA A 54 7.14 0.66 10.27
N THR A 55 7.17 1.97 10.49
CA THR A 55 5.97 2.81 10.54
C THR A 55 6.11 3.95 9.57
N LEU A 56 5.01 4.33 8.90
CA LEU A 56 4.98 5.53 8.08
C LEU A 56 5.28 6.76 8.94
N ASP A 57 6.06 7.68 8.37
CA ASP A 57 6.23 9.03 8.88
C ASP A 57 5.04 9.92 8.49
N ALA A 58 5.15 11.21 8.82
CA ALA A 58 4.09 12.19 8.56
C ALA A 58 3.94 12.55 7.07
N ASP A 59 4.91 12.20 6.24
CA ASP A 59 5.00 12.51 4.81
C ASP A 59 4.73 11.26 3.93
N GLY A 60 4.42 10.11 4.56
CA GLY A 60 4.10 8.87 3.85
C GLY A 60 5.33 8.04 3.46
N GLY A 61 6.48 8.34 4.06
CA GLY A 61 7.71 7.56 3.92
C GLY A 61 7.85 6.51 5.01
N ALA A 62 8.55 5.41 4.70
CA ALA A 62 9.08 4.50 5.71
C ALA A 62 10.43 3.94 5.26
N VAL A 63 11.33 3.73 6.22
CA VAL A 63 12.61 3.05 6.01
C VAL A 63 12.57 1.73 6.77
N VAL A 64 12.60 0.63 6.04
CA VAL A 64 12.44 -0.73 6.58
C VAL A 64 13.78 -1.44 6.61
N PRO A 65 14.34 -1.74 7.79
CA PRO A 65 15.50 -2.61 7.90
C PRO A 65 15.14 -4.03 7.46
N LEU A 66 15.93 -4.60 6.54
CA LEU A 66 15.66 -5.94 6.02
C LEU A 66 16.42 -7.00 6.81
N VAL A 67 15.71 -8.05 7.19
CA VAL A 67 16.23 -9.20 7.92
C VAL A 67 15.82 -10.51 7.27
N ASP A 68 16.59 -11.56 7.52
CA ASP A 68 16.22 -12.93 7.17
C ASP A 68 15.24 -13.54 8.19
N ASP A 69 14.76 -14.77 7.93
CA ASP A 69 13.89 -15.52 8.83
C ASP A 69 14.49 -15.77 10.24
N GLN A 70 15.82 -15.65 10.36
CA GLN A 70 16.55 -15.81 11.62
C GLN A 70 16.75 -14.46 12.32
N ARG A 71 16.11 -13.39 11.81
CA ARG A 71 16.21 -12.00 12.27
C ARG A 71 17.63 -11.44 12.20
N ARG A 72 18.44 -11.93 11.27
CA ARG A 72 19.77 -11.39 10.99
C ARG A 72 19.67 -10.34 9.91
N ALA A 73 20.44 -9.27 10.07
CA ALA A 73 20.49 -8.20 9.08
C ALA A 73 20.90 -8.76 7.71
N LEU A 74 20.17 -8.35 6.68
CA LEU A 74 20.47 -8.70 5.30
C LEU A 74 21.83 -8.10 4.90
N THR A 75 22.67 -8.91 4.27
CA THR A 75 23.94 -8.46 3.71
C THR A 75 23.76 -7.94 2.29
N GLU A 76 24.63 -7.04 1.86
CA GLU A 76 24.62 -6.50 0.51
C GLU A 76 24.70 -7.62 -0.56
N SER A 77 25.63 -8.57 -0.40
CA SER A 77 25.77 -9.66 -1.37
C SER A 77 24.51 -10.52 -1.49
N ALA A 78 23.80 -10.75 -0.38
CA ALA A 78 22.54 -11.48 -0.40
C ALA A 78 21.42 -10.66 -1.04
N ALA A 79 21.38 -9.34 -0.83
CA ALA A 79 20.41 -8.45 -1.45
C ALA A 79 20.53 -8.42 -2.99
N TRP A 80 21.77 -8.38 -3.50
CA TRP A 80 22.03 -8.41 -4.95
C TRP A 80 21.75 -9.78 -5.58
N ALA A 81 21.86 -10.87 -4.81
CA ALA A 81 21.58 -12.22 -5.28
C ALA A 81 20.08 -12.60 -5.21
N HIS A 82 19.24 -11.74 -4.62
CA HIS A 82 17.82 -12.00 -4.40
C HIS A 82 16.95 -11.46 -5.55
N ASP A 83 15.94 -12.22 -5.93
CA ASP A 83 14.93 -11.78 -6.88
C ASP A 83 13.82 -11.01 -6.15
N TRP A 84 13.80 -9.69 -6.35
CA TRP A 84 12.83 -8.79 -5.73
C TRP A 84 11.51 -8.67 -6.50
N SER A 85 11.33 -9.38 -7.63
CA SER A 85 10.11 -9.28 -8.45
C SER A 85 8.85 -9.76 -7.72
N ALA A 86 9.00 -10.67 -6.76
CA ALA A 86 7.91 -11.22 -5.94
C ALA A 86 7.81 -10.52 -4.56
N THR A 87 8.11 -9.22 -4.49
CA THR A 87 8.02 -8.45 -3.24
C THR A 87 6.59 -8.00 -2.96
N SER A 88 6.17 -8.13 -1.71
CA SER A 88 4.89 -7.65 -1.21
C SER A 88 5.12 -6.60 -0.13
N VAL A 89 4.46 -5.44 -0.28
CA VAL A 89 4.39 -4.39 0.74
C VAL A 89 2.96 -4.31 1.26
N THR A 90 2.82 -4.37 2.58
CA THR A 90 1.54 -4.24 3.28
C THR A 90 1.58 -3.00 4.15
N VAL A 91 0.62 -2.10 3.95
CA VAL A 91 0.46 -0.87 4.75
C VAL A 91 -0.80 -1.01 5.61
N GLY A 92 -0.66 -0.78 6.91
CA GLY A 92 -1.74 -0.94 7.88
C GLY A 92 -1.90 -2.37 8.40
N ALA A 93 -3.13 -2.73 8.75
CA ALA A 93 -3.41 -4.03 9.37
C ALA A 93 -3.35 -5.17 8.33
N PRO A 94 -2.75 -6.33 8.68
CA PRO A 94 -2.78 -7.49 7.80
C PRO A 94 -4.22 -7.95 7.58
N LEU A 95 -4.54 -8.27 6.33
CA LEU A 95 -5.85 -8.81 5.97
C LEU A 95 -6.02 -10.18 6.64
N SER A 96 -7.14 -10.36 7.36
CA SER A 96 -7.46 -11.64 8.01
C SER A 96 -8.01 -12.70 7.04
N GLY A 97 -8.10 -12.40 5.75
CA GLY A 97 -8.63 -13.29 4.70
C GLY A 97 -7.81 -13.23 3.41
N ALA A 98 -8.23 -13.97 2.40
CA ALA A 98 -7.60 -13.93 1.09
C ALA A 98 -7.66 -12.50 0.52
N PRO A 99 -6.54 -11.95 0.02
CA PRO A 99 -6.56 -10.63 -0.61
C PRO A 99 -7.51 -10.64 -1.81
N GLU A 100 -8.31 -9.59 -1.94
CA GLU A 100 -9.19 -9.45 -3.10
C GLU A 100 -8.36 -9.27 -4.38
N SER A 101 -8.69 -10.02 -5.42
CA SER A 101 -7.92 -9.98 -6.67
C SER A 101 -8.10 -8.63 -7.41
N PRO A 102 -7.09 -8.18 -8.18
CA PRO A 102 -7.20 -6.98 -9.01
C PRO A 102 -8.41 -7.03 -9.95
N GLU A 103 -8.75 -8.20 -10.49
CA GLU A 103 -9.88 -8.38 -11.40
C GLU A 103 -11.22 -8.18 -10.70
N ALA A 104 -11.35 -8.66 -9.46
CA ALA A 104 -12.55 -8.46 -8.66
C ALA A 104 -12.75 -6.97 -8.35
N ARG A 105 -11.68 -6.28 -7.95
CA ARG A 105 -11.68 -4.83 -7.67
C ARG A 105 -12.02 -4.02 -8.93
N GLU A 106 -11.42 -4.36 -10.07
CA GLU A 106 -11.70 -3.66 -11.33
C GLU A 106 -13.13 -3.91 -11.82
N ARG A 107 -13.67 -5.11 -11.62
CA ARG A 107 -15.08 -5.39 -11.88
C ARG A 107 -16.01 -4.52 -11.03
N VAL A 108 -15.72 -4.37 -9.73
CA VAL A 108 -16.49 -3.50 -8.82
C VAL A 108 -16.40 -2.04 -9.25
N ARG A 109 -15.20 -1.54 -9.61
CA ARG A 109 -15.00 -0.16 -10.09
C ARG A 109 -15.79 0.13 -11.36
N ARG A 110 -15.75 -0.78 -12.35
CA ARG A 110 -16.55 -0.62 -13.57
C ARG A 110 -18.05 -0.58 -13.28
N TRP A 111 -18.52 -1.46 -12.39
CA TRP A 111 -19.92 -1.47 -11.99
C TRP A 111 -20.33 -0.15 -11.31
N ALA A 112 -19.54 0.34 -10.36
CA ALA A 112 -19.81 1.59 -9.65
C ALA A 112 -19.82 2.80 -10.61
N ARG A 113 -18.83 2.89 -11.51
CA ARG A 113 -18.78 3.96 -12.54
C ARG A 113 -20.01 3.92 -13.44
N ALA A 114 -20.41 2.74 -13.93
CA ALA A 114 -21.59 2.60 -14.78
C ALA A 114 -22.89 3.05 -14.07
N ARG A 115 -22.97 2.83 -12.75
CA ARG A 115 -24.11 3.29 -11.94
C ARG A 115 -24.10 4.80 -11.71
N LEU A 116 -22.93 5.42 -11.54
CA LEU A 116 -22.81 6.88 -11.44
C LEU A 116 -23.06 7.58 -12.78
N ASP A 117 -22.62 7.00 -13.91
CA ASP A 117 -22.87 7.57 -15.25
C ASP A 117 -24.36 7.59 -15.61
N ARG A 118 -25.15 6.65 -15.08
CA ARG A 118 -26.60 6.55 -15.27
C ARG A 118 -27.27 6.13 -13.96
N PRO A 119 -27.49 7.09 -13.04
CA PRO A 119 -28.15 6.80 -11.78
C PRO A 119 -29.52 6.18 -12.02
N ALA A 120 -29.79 5.04 -11.37
CA ALA A 120 -31.09 4.38 -11.44
C ALA A 120 -32.11 5.08 -10.54
N ASP A 121 -33.39 4.72 -10.67
CA ASP A 121 -34.47 5.32 -9.88
C ASP A 121 -34.32 5.09 -8.35
N ASP A 122 -33.50 4.11 -7.97
CA ASP A 122 -33.15 3.80 -6.58
C ASP A 122 -31.84 4.46 -6.10
N ALA A 123 -31.30 5.42 -6.87
CA ALA A 123 -30.04 6.06 -6.53
C ALA A 123 -30.11 6.81 -5.20
N PHE A 124 -29.09 6.61 -4.36
CA PHE A 124 -28.95 7.40 -3.14
C PHE A 124 -28.59 8.85 -3.50
N LEU A 125 -28.97 9.81 -2.66
CA LEU A 125 -28.62 11.23 -2.87
C LEU A 125 -27.11 11.43 -3.07
N ALA A 126 -26.28 10.67 -2.36
CA ALA A 126 -24.83 10.70 -2.52
C ALA A 126 -24.37 10.25 -3.92
N GLU A 127 -25.06 9.29 -4.54
CA GLU A 127 -24.76 8.83 -5.91
C GLU A 127 -25.14 9.90 -6.94
N ILE A 128 -26.28 10.58 -6.75
CA ILE A 128 -26.72 11.68 -7.62
C ILE A 128 -25.72 12.85 -7.55
N VAL A 129 -25.36 13.26 -6.33
CA VAL A 129 -24.39 14.34 -6.12
C VAL A 129 -23.02 13.99 -6.72
N ALA A 130 -22.57 12.74 -6.55
CA ALA A 130 -21.31 12.29 -7.15
C ALA A 130 -21.35 12.26 -8.69
N ALA A 131 -22.48 11.86 -9.28
CA ALA A 131 -22.67 11.87 -10.74
C ALA A 131 -22.65 13.30 -11.32
N GLU A 132 -23.25 14.26 -10.63
CA GLU A 132 -23.29 15.66 -11.06
C GLU A 132 -21.96 16.40 -10.83
N ALA A 133 -21.16 15.96 -9.85
CA ALA A 133 -19.92 16.63 -9.46
C ALA A 133 -18.78 16.55 -10.50
N THR A 134 -18.91 15.74 -11.56
CA THR A 134 -17.84 15.49 -12.55
C THR A 134 -16.51 15.15 -11.86
N TYR A 135 -16.48 14.02 -11.15
CA TYR A 135 -15.26 13.48 -10.55
C TYR A 135 -14.42 12.71 -11.57
#